data_AF-A0A5S9M3N9-F1
#
_entry.id   AF-A0A5S9M3N9-F1
#
_cell.length_a   1.000
_cell.length_b   1.000
_cell.length_c   1.000
_cell.angle_alpha   90.00
_cell.angle_beta   90.00
_cell.angle_gamma   90.00
#
_symmetry.space_group_name_H-M   'P 1'
#
loop_
_entity.id
_entity.type
_entity.pdbx_description
1 polymer ?
#
loop_
_entity_poly.entity_id
_entity_poly.type
_entity_poly.pdbx_seq_one_letter_code
_entity_poly.pdbx_strand_id
1 'polypeptide(L)' 'MSYTVITGASSGIGYEAALAFAARGKNLILAARRLDKLQELKKEDS' A
#
# COMPACT_ATOMS: atom_id res chain seq x y z
N MET A 1 5.97 11.07 -14.44
CA MET A 1 5.95 10.38 -13.13
C MET A 1 4.86 9.31 -13.19
N SER A 2 5.13 8.06 -12.79
CA SER A 2 4.13 6.98 -12.81
C SER A 2 3.74 6.58 -11.38
N TYR A 3 2.46 6.27 -11.17
CA TYR A 3 1.89 5.84 -9.90
C TYR A 3 1.24 4.47 -10.03
N THR A 4 1.38 3.64 -9.00
CA THR A 4 0.67 2.36 -8.88
C THR A 4 -0.46 2.51 -7.88
N VAL A 5 -1.70 2.24 -8.32
CA VAL A 5 -2.88 2.26 -7.46
C VAL A 5 -3.19 0.85 -7.00
N ILE A 6 -3.34 0.64 -5.69
CA ILE A 6 -3.70 -0.64 -5.11
C ILE A 6 -4.97 -0.46 -4.28
N THR A 7 -6.07 -1.07 -4.74
CA THR A 7 -7.33 -1.15 -4.01
C THR A 7 -7.37 -2.41 -3.15
N GLY A 8 -7.98 -2.34 -1.97
CA GLY A 8 -7.96 -3.45 -1.01
C GLY A 8 -6.60 -3.60 -0.31
N ALA A 9 -5.78 -2.54 -0.27
CA ALA A 9 -4.43 -2.57 0.29
C ALA A 9 -4.35 -2.83 1.80
N SER A 10 -5.49 -2.85 2.52
CA SER A 10 -5.51 -3.04 3.97
C SER A 10 -5.25 -4.47 4.47
N SER A 11 -5.23 -5.47 3.58
CA SER A 11 -5.07 -6.89 3.97
C SER A 11 -4.84 -7.81 2.77
N GLY A 12 -4.31 -9.01 3.03
CA GLY A 12 -4.19 -10.08 2.04
C GLY A 12 -3.31 -9.68 0.85
N ILE A 13 -3.68 -10.08 -0.36
CA ILE A 13 -2.85 -9.86 -1.55
C ILE A 13 -2.59 -8.38 -1.81
N GLY A 14 -3.56 -7.49 -1.57
CA GLY A 14 -3.38 -6.05 -1.75
C GLY A 14 -2.33 -5.47 -0.79
N TYR A 15 -2.22 -6.01 0.42
CA TYR A 15 -1.21 -5.62 1.41
C TYR A 15 0.19 -6.04 0.97
N GLU A 16 0.37 -7.32 0.66
CA GLU A 16 1.64 -7.86 0.20
C GLU A 16 2.10 -7.20 -1.10
N ALA A 17 1.17 -6.90 -2.01
CA ALA A 17 1.48 -6.16 -3.23
C ALA A 17 1.97 -4.74 -2.92
N ALA A 18 1.33 -4.03 -1.98
CA ALA A 18 1.76 -2.68 -1.59
C ALA A 18 3.19 -2.70 -1.04
N LEU A 19 3.52 -3.61 -0.13
CA LEU A 19 4.89 -3.79 0.38
C LEU A 19 5.88 -4.10 -0.75
N ALA A 20 5.55 -5.06 -1.62
CA ALA A 20 6.43 -5.47 -2.71
C ALA A 20 6.69 -4.36 -3.75
N PHE A 21 5.71 -3.49 -4.02
CA PHE A 21 5.91 -2.36 -4.91
C PHE A 21 6.63 -1.20 -4.23
N ALA A 22 6.41 -0.98 -2.94
CA ALA A 22 7.08 0.07 -2.19
C ALA A 22 8.57 -0.21 -2.02
N ALA A 23 8.93 -1.47 -1.70
CA ALA A 23 10.32 -1.94 -1.69
C ALA A 23 11.08 -1.77 -3.03
N ARG A 24 10.35 -1.58 -4.13
CA ARG A 24 10.91 -1.28 -5.47
C ARG A 24 10.97 0.22 -5.77
N GLY A 25 10.73 1.08 -4.78
CA GLY A 25 10.76 2.55 -4.90
C GLY A 25 9.64 3.13 -5.76
N LYS A 26 8.48 2.47 -5.84
CA LYS A 26 7.34 2.97 -6.63
C LYS A 26 6.52 3.97 -5.81
N ASN A 27 5.99 5.00 -6.48
CA ASN A 27 4.99 5.88 -5.89
C ASN A 27 3.64 5.17 -5.84
N LEU A 28 3.10 4.97 -4.64
CA LEU A 28 1.87 4.22 -4.42
C LEU A 28 0.70 5.11 -4.03
N ILE A 29 -0.48 4.75 -4.52
CA ILE A 29 -1.77 5.24 -4.02
C ILE A 29 -2.53 4.03 -3.48
N LEU A 30 -2.82 4.04 -2.19
CA LEU A 30 -3.44 2.91 -1.51
C LEU A 30 -4.88 3.26 -1.10
N ALA A 31 -5.82 2.39 -1.46
CA ALA A 31 -7.24 2.58 -1.18
C ALA A 31 -7.84 1.34 -0.50
N ALA A 32 -8.55 1.53 0.61
CA ALA A 32 -9.28 0.49 1.32
C ALA A 32 -10.34 1.13 2.22
N ARG A 33 -11.31 0.33 2.68
CA ARG A 33 -12.42 0.79 3.53
C ARG A 33 -11.98 1.15 4.97
N ARG A 34 -10.89 0.54 5.43
CA ARG A 34 -10.36 0.69 6.80
C ARG A 34 -9.12 1.56 6.77
N LEU A 35 -9.27 2.82 7.21
CA LEU A 35 -8.21 3.83 7.15
C LEU A 35 -7.08 3.55 8.16
N ASP A 36 -7.42 3.04 9.34
CA ASP A 36 -6.49 2.63 10.40
C ASP A 36 -5.44 1.64 9.88
N LYS A 37 -5.88 0.61 9.15
CA LYS A 37 -4.99 -0.40 8.53
C LYS A 37 -4.08 0.18 7.45
N LEU A 38 -4.55 1.17 6.69
CA LEU A 38 -3.71 1.87 5.71
C LEU A 38 -2.64 2.73 6.38
N GLN A 39 -2.96 3.35 7.52
CA GLN A 39 -2.01 4.15 8.29
C GLN A 39 -0.94 3.26 8.96
N GLU A 40 -1.31 2.07 9.44
CA GLU A 40 -0.33 1.06 9.92
C GLU A 40 0.65 0.68 8.80
N LEU A 41 0.15 0.31 7.62
CA LEU A 41 1.00 -0.07 6.49
C LEU A 41 1.98 1.05 6.08
N LYS A 42 1.56 2.32 6.15
CA LYS A 42 2.46 3.46 5.85
C LYS A 42 3.62 3.56 6.85
N LYS A 43 3.42 3.15 8.11
CA LYS A 43 4.45 3.22 9.16
C LYS A 43 5.44 2.06 9.08
N GLU A 44 5.02 0.90 8.58
CA GLU A 44 5.91 -0.27 8.44
C GLU A 44 6.98 -0.09 7.36
N ASP A 45 6.75 0.80 6.39
CA ASP A 45 7.62 1.04 5.23
C ASP A 45 8.46 2.33 5.36
N SER A 46 8.47 2.97 6.55
CA SER A 46 9.32 4.14 6.87
C SER A 46 10.53 3.73 7.69
#